data_AF-A0AAT9QE88-F1
#
_entry.id   AF-A0AAT9QE88-F1
#
_cell.length_a   1.000
_cell.length_b   1.000
_cell.length_c   1.000
_cell.angle_alpha   90.00
_cell.angle_beta   90.00
_cell.angle_gamma   90.00
#
_symmetry.space_group_name_H-M   'P 1'
#
loop_
_entity.id
_entity.type
_entity.pdbx_description
1 polymer ?
#
loop_
_entity_poly.entity_id
_entity_poly.type
_entity_poly.pdbx_seq_one_letter_code
_entity_poly.pdbx_strand_id
1 'polypeptide(L)'
;MDMVEHVARTKARATGTKAVPLDEAWSRYLGLGNATGLGMVPFVINHPDYLDAWCRMREIPLAAGLGRDYTPDHPDLSRVAELLTRADRHLGEKHALNTAPFLPSGAIRPQLQQLLKALKDYINTASEPASVLARLHETAARMSPEARGIFASIVIELRSDFDENAEALLRVDGPAPFDTAMQCWELKQVLDANYAWARSYDFSDPERTRYYWFSSAANEEPRRARRITRPVGTAEHCTDIVRRVNALATDLERFPASRSLAEFLLAHPGHRFAAARVQQTRPYVYGELHDNLIDGEFLPLSTQRFQLATYGMNNFSPQSTDWLRVTLFSGAPRAMDINAGTDEDDWLFPTAPKEQGQ
;
A
#
# COMPACT_ATOMS: atom_id res chain seq x y z
N MET A 1 -3.64 18.29 16.12
CA MET A 1 -3.43 19.71 16.52
C MET A 1 -4.08 20.08 17.85
N ASP A 2 -5.20 19.45 18.22
CA ASP A 2 -5.97 19.79 19.43
C ASP A 2 -5.16 19.72 20.74
N MET A 3 -4.29 18.70 20.88
CA MET A 3 -3.41 18.57 22.04
C MET A 3 -2.43 19.74 22.19
N VAL A 4 -1.89 20.25 21.08
CA VAL A 4 -0.98 21.41 21.09
C VAL A 4 -1.73 22.65 21.57
N GLU A 5 -2.94 22.89 21.05
CA GLU A 5 -3.77 24.01 21.48
C GLU A 5 -4.26 23.88 22.92
N HIS A 6 -4.53 22.65 23.39
CA HIS A 6 -4.87 22.40 24.79
C HIS A 6 -3.70 22.77 25.70
N VAL A 7 -2.49 22.27 25.41
CA VAL A 7 -1.28 22.58 26.19
C VAL A 7 -0.99 24.08 26.17
N ALA A 8 -1.12 24.75 25.01
CA ALA A 8 -0.95 26.20 24.90
C ALA A 8 -1.93 26.96 25.79
N ARG A 9 -3.22 26.60 25.74
CA ARG A 9 -4.27 27.19 26.60
C ARG A 9 -3.99 26.97 28.08
N THR A 10 -3.58 25.77 28.48
CA THR A 10 -3.27 25.42 29.87
C THR A 10 -2.07 26.22 30.39
N LYS A 11 -0.98 26.33 29.59
CA LYS A 11 0.19 27.16 29.95
C LYS A 11 -0.15 28.65 30.03
N ALA A 12 -0.95 29.15 29.10
CA ALA A 12 -1.36 30.54 29.10
C ALA A 12 -2.19 30.88 30.35
N ARG A 13 -3.16 30.04 30.70
CA ARG A 13 -3.95 30.15 31.95
C ARG A 13 -3.05 30.15 33.20
N ALA A 14 -2.08 29.25 33.27
CA ALA A 14 -1.16 29.16 34.41
C ALA A 14 -0.27 30.40 34.58
N THR A 15 -0.03 31.15 33.50
CA THR A 15 0.83 32.34 33.49
C THR A 15 0.05 33.66 33.43
N GLY A 16 -1.28 33.61 33.50
CA GLY A 16 -2.14 34.79 33.37
C GLY A 16 -2.10 35.42 31.96
N THR A 17 -1.68 34.66 30.94
CA THR A 17 -1.63 35.12 29.54
C THR A 17 -2.75 34.48 28.71
N LYS A 18 -2.92 34.94 27.47
CA LYS A 18 -3.90 34.39 26.51
C LYS A 18 -3.18 33.62 25.41
N ALA A 19 -3.56 32.36 25.21
CA ALA A 19 -3.10 31.59 24.07
C ALA A 19 -3.78 32.09 22.79
N VAL A 20 -2.99 32.27 21.73
CA VAL A 20 -3.51 32.57 20.38
C VAL A 20 -3.92 31.24 19.73
N PRO A 21 -5.16 31.09 19.24
CA PRO A 21 -5.58 29.89 18.54
C PRO A 21 -4.85 29.76 17.20
N LEU A 22 -4.68 28.54 16.71
CA LEU A 22 -4.21 28.36 15.34
C LEU A 22 -5.31 28.77 14.37
N ASP A 23 -4.91 29.35 13.24
CA ASP A 23 -5.84 29.60 12.13
C ASP A 23 -6.52 28.29 11.69
N GLU A 24 -7.82 28.34 11.40
CA GLU A 24 -8.63 27.16 11.12
C GLU A 24 -8.12 26.39 9.90
N ALA A 25 -7.82 27.09 8.80
CA ALA A 25 -7.37 26.49 7.57
C ALA A 25 -5.97 25.87 7.73
N TRP A 26 -5.07 26.55 8.44
CA TRP A 26 -3.75 25.99 8.78
C TRP A 26 -3.85 24.79 9.73
N SER A 27 -4.82 24.80 10.63
CA SER A 27 -5.03 23.69 11.57
C SER A 27 -5.51 22.41 10.90
N ARG A 28 -6.25 22.51 9.78
CA ARG A 28 -6.61 21.38 8.92
C ARG A 28 -5.46 20.95 8.01
N TYR A 29 -4.72 21.92 7.44
CA TYR A 29 -3.61 21.60 6.52
C TYR A 29 -2.46 20.84 7.20
N LEU A 30 -2.11 21.20 8.44
CA LEU A 30 -1.02 20.55 9.18
C LEU A 30 -1.40 19.13 9.61
N GLY A 31 -0.56 18.16 9.24
CA GLY A 31 -0.70 16.78 9.68
C GLY A 31 0.29 16.38 10.79
N LEU A 32 0.13 15.16 11.30
CA LEU A 32 1.04 14.56 12.26
C LEU A 32 2.19 13.86 11.52
N GLY A 33 3.43 14.31 11.73
CA GLY A 33 4.60 13.61 11.20
C GLY A 33 4.82 12.27 11.92
N ASN A 34 5.08 11.22 11.15
CA ASN A 34 5.51 9.93 11.66
C ASN A 34 6.75 9.43 10.92
N ALA A 35 7.55 8.61 11.58
CA ALA A 35 8.73 7.99 11.01
C ALA A 35 8.66 6.48 11.27
N THR A 36 8.57 5.69 10.21
CA THR A 36 8.38 4.24 10.31
C THR A 36 9.61 3.49 9.83
N GLY A 37 9.96 2.44 10.58
CA GLY A 37 11.04 1.52 10.26
C GLY A 37 10.53 0.23 9.62
N LEU A 38 11.39 -0.79 9.61
CA LEU A 38 11.17 -2.07 8.93
C LEU A 38 10.06 -2.95 9.51
N GLY A 39 9.52 -2.60 10.68
CA GLY A 39 8.58 -3.46 11.43
C GLY A 39 7.32 -3.85 10.68
N MET A 40 6.90 -3.02 9.73
CA MET A 40 5.69 -3.21 8.93
C MET A 40 5.83 -4.26 7.83
N VAL A 41 7.04 -4.49 7.30
CA VAL A 41 7.22 -5.39 6.16
C VAL A 41 6.86 -6.84 6.52
N PRO A 42 7.35 -7.43 7.63
CA PRO A 42 6.96 -8.79 8.00
C PRO A 42 5.48 -8.93 8.34
N PHE A 43 4.81 -7.86 8.78
CA PHE A 43 3.38 -7.90 9.08
C PHE A 43 2.59 -8.30 7.82
N VAL A 44 2.76 -7.58 6.71
CA VAL A 44 2.05 -7.84 5.46
C VAL A 44 2.28 -9.27 4.94
N ILE A 45 3.49 -9.79 5.13
CA ILE A 45 3.85 -11.14 4.67
C ILE A 45 3.20 -12.23 5.49
N ASN A 46 3.11 -12.03 6.81
CA ASN A 46 2.55 -13.00 7.73
C ASN A 46 1.02 -12.97 7.79
N HIS A 47 0.39 -11.98 7.16
CA HIS A 47 -1.06 -11.73 7.19
C HIS A 47 -1.63 -11.62 5.76
N PRO A 48 -1.65 -12.73 5.00
CA PRO A 48 -2.07 -12.75 3.59
C PRO A 48 -3.55 -12.38 3.39
N ASP A 49 -4.38 -12.66 4.39
CA ASP A 49 -5.79 -12.26 4.48
C ASP A 49 -5.96 -10.74 4.53
N TYR A 50 -5.18 -10.05 5.38
CA TYR A 50 -5.17 -8.58 5.43
C TYR A 50 -4.65 -7.97 4.13
N LEU A 51 -3.60 -8.55 3.54
CA LEU A 51 -3.08 -8.09 2.25
C LEU A 51 -4.15 -8.24 1.15
N ASP A 52 -4.85 -9.37 1.10
CA ASP A 52 -5.94 -9.61 0.16
C ASP A 52 -7.07 -8.60 0.34
N ALA A 53 -7.50 -8.38 1.58
CA ALA A 53 -8.53 -7.39 1.93
C ALA A 53 -8.14 -5.98 1.48
N TRP A 54 -6.92 -5.51 1.82
CA TRP A 54 -6.46 -4.17 1.47
C TRP A 54 -6.36 -3.95 -0.05
N CYS A 55 -5.88 -4.96 -0.78
CA CYS A 55 -5.89 -4.91 -2.24
C CYS A 55 -7.32 -4.85 -2.79
N ARG A 56 -8.24 -5.68 -2.30
CA ARG A 56 -9.65 -5.67 -2.75
C ARG A 56 -10.36 -4.35 -2.46
N MET A 57 -10.11 -3.74 -1.30
CA MET A 57 -10.63 -2.42 -0.94
C MET A 57 -10.22 -1.34 -1.94
N ARG A 58 -9.06 -1.50 -2.59
CA ARG A 58 -8.60 -0.62 -3.66
C ARG A 58 -9.17 -1.02 -5.03
N GLU A 59 -9.02 -2.30 -5.40
CA GLU A 59 -9.28 -2.77 -6.76
C GLU A 59 -10.78 -2.81 -7.12
N ILE A 60 -11.66 -3.14 -6.17
CA ILE A 60 -13.10 -3.23 -6.44
C ILE A 60 -13.73 -1.87 -6.76
N PRO A 61 -13.59 -0.82 -5.93
CA PRO A 61 -14.15 0.49 -6.25
C PRO A 61 -13.49 1.10 -7.49
N LEU A 62 -12.18 0.86 -7.70
CA LEU A 62 -11.48 1.25 -8.91
C LEU A 62 -12.12 0.58 -10.15
N ALA A 63 -12.25 -0.74 -10.17
CA ALA A 63 -12.82 -1.47 -11.30
C ALA A 63 -14.23 -1.00 -11.64
N ALA A 64 -15.07 -0.78 -10.62
CA ALA A 64 -16.42 -0.30 -10.84
C ALA A 64 -16.49 1.18 -11.29
N GLY A 65 -15.52 2.03 -10.91
CA GLY A 65 -15.38 3.38 -11.47
C GLY A 65 -14.89 3.37 -12.93
N LEU A 66 -13.93 2.51 -13.25
CA LEU A 66 -13.39 2.38 -14.61
C LEU A 66 -14.40 1.73 -15.59
N GLY A 67 -15.28 0.86 -15.09
CA GLY A 67 -16.23 0.10 -15.92
C GLY A 67 -17.48 0.86 -16.36
N ARG A 68 -17.65 2.12 -15.94
CA ARG A 68 -18.81 2.96 -16.30
C ARG A 68 -18.54 3.74 -17.59
N ASP A 69 -19.58 3.91 -18.40
CA ASP A 69 -19.60 4.90 -19.46
C ASP A 69 -20.08 6.25 -18.91
N TYR A 70 -19.32 7.31 -19.22
CA TYR A 70 -19.60 8.66 -18.73
C TYR A 70 -20.01 9.54 -19.90
N THR A 71 -21.13 10.25 -19.78
CA THR A 71 -21.43 11.36 -20.69
C THR A 71 -20.42 12.49 -20.48
N PRO A 72 -20.14 13.32 -21.51
CA PRO A 72 -19.19 14.42 -21.40
C PRO A 72 -19.53 15.44 -20.29
N ASP A 73 -20.81 15.60 -19.97
CA ASP A 73 -21.36 16.50 -18.96
C ASP A 73 -21.51 15.86 -17.57
N HIS A 74 -21.09 14.61 -17.39
CA HIS A 74 -21.24 13.91 -16.11
C HIS A 74 -20.45 14.61 -14.99
N PRO A 75 -21.07 14.89 -13.81
CA PRO A 75 -20.45 15.66 -12.73
C PRO A 75 -19.14 15.05 -12.22
N ASP A 76 -19.04 13.72 -12.14
CA ASP A 76 -17.80 13.02 -11.79
C ASP A 76 -16.60 13.44 -12.64
N LEU A 77 -16.78 13.68 -13.95
CA LEU A 77 -15.66 14.08 -14.80
C LEU A 77 -15.13 15.46 -14.45
N SER A 78 -16.03 16.37 -14.05
CA SER A 78 -15.65 17.69 -13.51
C SER A 78 -14.89 17.54 -12.20
N ARG A 79 -15.34 16.64 -11.32
CA ARG A 79 -14.67 16.34 -10.05
C ARG A 79 -13.29 15.72 -10.25
N VAL A 80 -13.12 14.79 -11.20
CA VAL A 80 -11.81 14.22 -11.56
C VAL A 80 -10.87 15.31 -12.08
N ALA A 81 -11.36 16.22 -12.92
CA ALA A 81 -10.56 17.33 -13.44
C ALA A 81 -10.11 18.29 -12.33
N GLU A 82 -10.99 18.56 -11.35
CA GLU A 82 -10.68 19.34 -10.16
C GLU A 82 -9.59 18.65 -9.32
N LEU A 83 -9.76 17.37 -9.00
CA LEU A 83 -8.83 16.59 -8.19
C LEU A 83 -7.46 16.41 -8.88
N LEU A 84 -7.41 16.25 -10.19
CA LEU A 84 -6.15 16.23 -10.94
C LEU A 84 -5.43 17.58 -10.86
N THR A 85 -6.17 18.68 -10.95
CA THR A 85 -5.61 20.03 -10.80
C THR A 85 -5.10 20.25 -9.37
N ARG A 86 -5.85 19.79 -8.37
CA ARG A 86 -5.48 19.85 -6.96
C ARG A 86 -4.25 19.01 -6.65
N ALA A 87 -4.16 17.80 -7.21
CA ALA A 87 -3.00 16.92 -7.11
C ALA A 87 -1.74 17.55 -7.70
N ASP A 88 -1.82 18.18 -8.88
CA ASP A 88 -0.68 18.91 -9.47
C ASP A 88 -0.19 20.03 -8.54
N ARG A 89 -1.12 20.82 -7.99
CA ARG A 89 -0.81 21.90 -7.04
C ARG A 89 -0.15 21.37 -5.77
N HIS A 90 -0.75 20.34 -5.16
CA HIS A 90 -0.23 19.69 -3.97
C HIS A 90 1.21 19.20 -4.19
N LEU A 91 1.48 18.50 -5.30
CA LEU A 91 2.82 18.07 -5.66
C LEU A 91 3.79 19.23 -5.89
N GLY A 92 3.31 20.35 -6.43
CA GLY A 92 4.09 21.58 -6.61
C GLY A 92 4.51 22.21 -5.28
N GLU A 93 3.62 22.25 -4.30
CA GLU A 93 3.92 22.75 -2.93
C GLU A 93 4.95 21.88 -2.21
N LYS A 94 5.05 20.59 -2.58
CA LYS A 94 5.97 19.61 -1.98
C LYS A 94 7.27 19.39 -2.77
N HIS A 95 7.62 20.27 -3.70
CA HIS A 95 8.81 20.13 -4.56
C HIS A 95 10.15 19.97 -3.80
N ALA A 96 10.24 20.47 -2.56
CA ALA A 96 11.44 20.37 -1.74
C ALA A 96 11.56 19.04 -0.95
N LEU A 97 10.54 18.18 -0.97
CA LEU A 97 10.60 16.89 -0.29
C LEU A 97 11.55 15.94 -1.02
N ASN A 98 12.50 15.36 -0.29
CA ASN A 98 13.28 14.24 -0.80
C ASN A 98 12.37 13.02 -0.92
N THR A 99 12.27 12.49 -2.13
CA THR A 99 11.39 11.35 -2.50
C THR A 99 12.17 10.13 -2.97
N ALA A 100 13.49 10.26 -3.20
CA ALA A 100 14.32 9.15 -3.69
C ALA A 100 14.23 7.94 -2.74
N PRO A 101 14.07 6.72 -3.25
CA PRO A 101 14.20 6.31 -4.66
C PRO A 101 12.91 6.43 -5.51
N PHE A 102 11.83 6.96 -4.95
CA PHE A 102 10.59 7.18 -5.70
C PHE A 102 10.70 8.39 -6.64
N LEU A 103 9.79 8.46 -7.61
CA LEU A 103 9.81 9.52 -8.60
C LEU A 103 9.53 10.89 -7.93
N PRO A 104 10.32 11.94 -8.22
CA PRO A 104 10.11 13.25 -7.64
C PRO A 104 8.85 13.93 -8.19
N SER A 105 8.24 14.79 -7.37
CA SER A 105 6.99 15.48 -7.71
C SER A 105 7.08 16.24 -9.04
N GLY A 106 8.20 16.89 -9.32
CA GLY A 106 8.44 17.60 -10.58
C GLY A 106 8.36 16.72 -11.83
N ALA A 107 8.64 15.42 -11.73
CA ALA A 107 8.52 14.48 -12.83
C ALA A 107 7.12 13.86 -12.96
N ILE A 108 6.35 13.80 -11.86
CA ILE A 108 4.97 13.30 -11.85
C ILE A 108 4.00 14.33 -12.43
N ARG A 109 4.20 15.61 -12.10
CA ARG A 109 3.29 16.71 -12.46
C ARG A 109 2.94 16.82 -13.95
N PRO A 110 3.90 16.78 -14.89
CA PRO A 110 3.58 16.80 -16.33
C PRO A 110 2.68 15.63 -16.77
N GLN A 111 2.80 14.46 -16.13
CA GLN A 111 1.99 13.28 -16.43
C GLN A 111 0.54 13.51 -15.99
N LEU A 112 0.31 14.13 -14.82
CA LEU A 112 -1.04 14.51 -14.38
C LEU A 112 -1.67 15.57 -15.29
N GLN A 113 -0.88 16.53 -15.77
CA GLN A 113 -1.34 17.54 -16.73
C GLN A 113 -1.74 16.91 -18.07
N GLN A 114 -1.02 15.87 -18.51
CA GLN A 114 -1.39 15.10 -19.70
C GLN A 114 -2.74 14.38 -19.53
N LEU A 115 -2.96 13.73 -18.39
CA LEU A 115 -4.25 13.08 -18.08
C LEU A 115 -5.39 14.11 -18.01
N LEU A 116 -5.14 15.25 -17.36
CA LEU A 116 -6.11 16.34 -17.26
C LEU A 116 -6.47 16.90 -18.63
N LYS A 117 -5.49 17.09 -19.52
CA LYS A 117 -5.72 17.55 -20.89
C LYS A 117 -6.60 16.55 -21.64
N ALA A 118 -6.25 15.26 -21.62
CA ALA A 118 -7.02 14.23 -22.31
C ALA A 118 -8.47 14.13 -21.78
N LEU A 119 -8.68 14.29 -20.48
CA LEU A 119 -10.01 14.35 -19.88
C LEU A 119 -10.80 15.58 -20.37
N LYS A 120 -10.18 16.77 -20.37
CA LYS A 120 -10.82 18.00 -20.87
C LYS A 120 -11.15 17.92 -22.35
N ASP A 121 -10.27 17.33 -23.15
CA ASP A 121 -10.51 17.11 -24.57
C ASP A 121 -11.75 16.23 -24.76
N TYR A 122 -11.91 15.15 -23.97
CA TYR A 122 -13.14 14.35 -23.99
C TYR A 122 -14.38 15.15 -23.60
N ILE A 123 -14.35 15.86 -22.47
CA ILE A 123 -15.48 16.68 -21.98
C ILE A 123 -15.94 17.70 -23.05
N ASN A 124 -14.99 18.29 -23.78
CA ASN A 124 -15.31 19.36 -24.75
C ASN A 124 -15.70 18.87 -26.15
N THR A 125 -15.31 17.65 -26.53
CA THR A 125 -15.41 17.20 -27.94
C THR A 125 -16.24 15.95 -28.14
N ALA A 126 -16.40 15.11 -27.11
CA ALA A 126 -17.21 13.91 -27.24
C ALA A 126 -18.71 14.27 -27.28
N SER A 127 -19.47 13.50 -28.04
CA SER A 127 -20.92 13.62 -28.14
C SER A 127 -21.66 12.42 -27.54
N GLU A 128 -20.95 11.31 -27.31
CA GLU A 128 -21.52 10.05 -26.86
C GLU A 128 -20.82 9.58 -25.56
N PRO A 129 -21.54 8.83 -24.70
CA PRO A 129 -20.93 8.20 -23.52
C PRO A 129 -19.80 7.24 -23.89
N ALA A 130 -18.78 7.19 -23.03
CA ALA A 130 -17.69 6.25 -23.16
C ALA A 130 -16.99 6.01 -21.81
N SER A 131 -16.29 4.90 -21.72
CA SER A 131 -15.41 4.52 -20.60
C SER A 131 -14.12 5.35 -20.56
N VAL A 132 -14.25 6.67 -20.53
CA VAL A 132 -13.13 7.64 -20.54
C VAL A 132 -12.15 7.40 -19.40
N LEU A 133 -12.63 7.08 -18.19
CA LEU A 133 -11.75 6.81 -17.05
C LEU A 133 -10.92 5.54 -17.27
N ALA A 134 -11.49 4.49 -17.86
CA ALA A 134 -10.75 3.29 -18.24
C ALA A 134 -9.64 3.59 -19.26
N ARG A 135 -9.94 4.38 -20.29
CA ARG A 135 -8.95 4.81 -21.31
C ARG A 135 -7.83 5.65 -20.70
N LEU A 136 -8.15 6.55 -19.77
CA LEU A 136 -7.17 7.34 -19.05
C LEU A 136 -6.30 6.47 -18.13
N HIS A 137 -6.89 5.49 -17.43
CA HIS A 137 -6.14 4.54 -16.62
C HIS A 137 -5.17 3.69 -17.45
N GLU A 138 -5.58 3.23 -18.63
CA GLU A 138 -4.71 2.51 -19.58
C GLU A 138 -3.59 3.42 -20.11
N THR A 139 -3.89 4.70 -20.36
CA THR A 139 -2.85 5.68 -20.73
C THR A 139 -1.85 5.85 -19.58
N ALA A 140 -2.34 5.95 -18.34
CA ALA A 140 -1.51 6.06 -17.15
C ALA A 140 -0.67 4.79 -16.88
N ALA A 141 -1.07 3.61 -17.40
CA ALA A 141 -0.27 2.39 -17.32
C ALA A 141 1.09 2.48 -18.05
N ARG A 142 1.22 3.42 -18.99
CA ARG A 142 2.46 3.70 -19.74
C ARG A 142 3.24 4.90 -19.17
N MET A 143 2.75 5.46 -18.07
CA MET A 143 3.37 6.54 -17.31
C MET A 143 4.14 5.96 -16.11
N SER A 144 4.39 6.77 -15.08
CA SER A 144 4.96 6.29 -13.82
C SER A 144 3.93 5.57 -12.94
N PRO A 145 4.36 4.61 -12.09
CA PRO A 145 3.51 4.02 -11.06
C PRO A 145 2.86 5.07 -10.16
N GLU A 146 3.56 6.15 -9.86
CA GLU A 146 3.04 7.29 -9.09
C GLU A 146 1.87 8.00 -9.79
N ALA A 147 2.01 8.34 -11.07
CA ALA A 147 0.94 9.00 -11.82
C ALA A 147 -0.30 8.10 -11.95
N ARG A 148 -0.08 6.81 -12.25
CA ARG A 148 -1.17 5.82 -12.28
C ARG A 148 -1.84 5.65 -10.92
N GLY A 149 -1.04 5.60 -9.85
CA GLY A 149 -1.54 5.49 -8.47
C GLY A 149 -2.41 6.67 -8.09
N ILE A 150 -1.96 7.90 -8.38
CA ILE A 150 -2.73 9.13 -8.13
C ILE A 150 -4.05 9.13 -8.91
N PHE A 151 -4.01 8.79 -10.21
CA PHE A 151 -5.23 8.72 -11.01
C PHE A 151 -6.21 7.68 -10.46
N ALA A 152 -5.73 6.50 -10.08
CA ALA A 152 -6.56 5.46 -9.48
C ALA A 152 -7.18 5.91 -8.14
N SER A 153 -6.42 6.59 -7.27
CA SER A 153 -6.96 7.16 -6.03
C SER A 153 -8.08 8.16 -6.31
N ILE A 154 -7.93 9.02 -7.33
CA ILE A 154 -8.98 9.97 -7.74
C ILE A 154 -10.25 9.25 -8.21
N VAL A 155 -10.12 8.14 -8.95
CA VAL A 155 -11.28 7.36 -9.39
C VAL A 155 -11.98 6.66 -8.21
N ILE A 156 -11.21 6.16 -7.24
CA ILE A 156 -11.74 5.56 -6.02
C ILE A 156 -12.49 6.59 -5.17
N GLU A 157 -11.95 7.81 -5.05
CA GLU A 157 -12.54 8.94 -4.29
C GLU A 157 -13.98 9.29 -4.73
N LEU A 158 -14.35 8.96 -5.97
CA LEU A 158 -15.72 9.20 -6.47
C LEU A 158 -16.76 8.25 -5.87
N ARG A 159 -16.33 7.22 -5.12
CA ARG A 159 -17.16 6.07 -4.76
C ARG A 159 -17.54 6.09 -3.29
N SER A 160 -18.67 6.73 -2.98
CA SER A 160 -19.33 6.61 -1.67
C SER A 160 -20.27 5.40 -1.58
N ASP A 161 -20.52 4.71 -2.69
CA ASP A 161 -21.37 3.51 -2.77
C ASP A 161 -20.63 2.21 -2.42
N PHE A 162 -19.42 2.30 -1.86
CA PHE A 162 -18.58 1.15 -1.52
C PHE A 162 -18.24 1.02 -0.03
N ASP A 163 -18.56 2.02 0.80
CA ASP A 163 -18.08 2.09 2.19
C ASP A 163 -18.47 0.86 3.03
N GLU A 164 -19.74 0.44 3.00
CA GLU A 164 -20.20 -0.76 3.73
C GLU A 164 -19.47 -2.04 3.27
N ASN A 165 -19.19 -2.17 1.97
CA ASN A 165 -18.46 -3.30 1.42
C ASN A 165 -16.98 -3.24 1.80
N ALA A 166 -16.39 -2.04 1.84
CA ALA A 166 -15.02 -1.81 2.31
C ALA A 166 -14.88 -2.22 3.79
N GLU A 167 -15.84 -1.86 4.64
CA GLU A 167 -15.87 -2.26 6.04
C GLU A 167 -16.01 -3.77 6.21
N ALA A 168 -16.85 -4.42 5.39
CA ALA A 168 -17.01 -5.88 5.42
C ALA A 168 -15.69 -6.60 5.06
N LEU A 169 -14.91 -6.06 4.12
CA LEU A 169 -13.60 -6.61 3.75
C LEU A 169 -12.55 -6.49 4.87
N LEU A 170 -12.71 -5.56 5.80
CA LEU A 170 -11.81 -5.41 6.95
C LEU A 170 -12.00 -6.47 8.05
N ARG A 171 -12.96 -7.39 7.87
CA ARG A 171 -13.17 -8.54 8.74
C ARG A 171 -12.58 -9.78 8.07
N VAL A 172 -11.54 -10.34 8.69
CA VAL A 172 -10.87 -11.54 8.19
C VAL A 172 -11.18 -12.74 9.08
N ASP A 173 -11.71 -13.80 8.46
CA ASP A 173 -11.80 -15.10 9.08
C ASP A 173 -10.41 -15.76 8.97
N GLY A 174 -9.86 -16.22 10.10
CA GLY A 174 -8.53 -16.82 10.16
C GLY A 174 -8.35 -18.00 9.18
N PRO A 175 -7.10 -18.46 8.96
CA PRO A 175 -6.81 -19.41 7.90
C PRO A 175 -7.53 -20.74 8.11
N ALA A 176 -7.92 -21.37 7.00
CA ALA A 176 -8.46 -22.73 7.02
C ALA A 176 -7.45 -23.71 7.67
N PRO A 177 -7.93 -24.78 8.35
CA PRO A 177 -7.04 -25.81 8.89
C PRO A 177 -6.14 -26.42 7.80
N PHE A 178 -4.89 -26.69 8.15
CA PHE A 178 -3.95 -27.38 7.27
C PHE A 178 -4.38 -28.83 7.05
N ASP A 179 -4.56 -29.25 5.79
CA ASP A 179 -5.00 -30.59 5.42
C ASP A 179 -3.82 -31.43 4.92
N THR A 180 -3.36 -32.34 5.77
CA THR A 180 -2.27 -33.25 5.43
C THR A 180 -2.72 -34.43 4.57
N ALA A 181 -4.03 -34.65 4.41
CA ALA A 181 -4.57 -35.70 3.55
C ALA A 181 -4.63 -35.29 2.07
N MET A 182 -4.50 -33.99 1.76
CA MET A 182 -4.39 -33.47 0.39
C MET A 182 -3.33 -34.25 -0.39
N GLN A 183 -3.63 -34.58 -1.65
CA GLN A 183 -2.69 -35.31 -2.50
C GLN A 183 -1.62 -34.36 -3.08
N CYS A 184 -0.40 -34.87 -3.27
CA CYS A 184 0.72 -34.06 -3.77
C CYS A 184 0.42 -33.42 -5.14
N TRP A 185 -0.34 -34.09 -6.01
CA TRP A 185 -0.76 -33.52 -7.30
C TRP A 185 -1.68 -32.31 -7.14
N GLU A 186 -2.54 -32.27 -6.11
CA GLU A 186 -3.43 -31.13 -5.85
C GLU A 186 -2.60 -29.92 -5.40
N LEU A 187 -1.64 -30.14 -4.50
CA LEU A 187 -0.74 -29.06 -4.06
C LEU A 187 0.09 -28.50 -5.23
N LYS A 188 0.54 -29.36 -6.16
CA LYS A 188 1.21 -28.93 -7.40
C LYS A 188 0.33 -28.01 -8.23
N GLN A 189 -0.97 -28.32 -8.38
CA GLN A 189 -1.90 -27.46 -9.11
C GLN A 189 -2.05 -26.08 -8.45
N VAL A 190 -2.09 -26.03 -7.11
CA VAL A 190 -2.15 -24.75 -6.38
C VAL A 190 -0.86 -23.95 -6.56
N LEU A 191 0.30 -24.62 -6.54
CA LEU A 191 1.60 -23.98 -6.84
C LEU A 191 1.63 -23.40 -8.26
N ASP A 192 1.17 -24.16 -9.25
CA ASP A 192 1.13 -23.72 -10.65
C ASP A 192 0.19 -22.51 -10.83
N ALA A 193 -0.96 -22.51 -10.14
CA ALA A 193 -1.94 -21.43 -10.25
C ALA A 193 -1.48 -20.14 -9.54
N ASN A 194 -0.98 -20.25 -8.31
CA ASN A 194 -0.81 -19.09 -7.42
C ASN A 194 0.67 -18.70 -7.20
N TYR A 195 1.61 -19.61 -7.47
CA TYR A 195 3.03 -19.44 -7.18
C TYR A 195 3.94 -19.69 -8.38
N ALA A 196 3.43 -19.75 -9.61
CA ALA A 196 4.26 -19.91 -10.81
C ALA A 196 5.38 -18.86 -10.89
N TRP A 197 5.11 -17.63 -10.43
CA TRP A 197 6.08 -16.54 -10.35
C TRP A 197 7.29 -16.87 -9.46
N ALA A 198 7.13 -17.70 -8.42
CA ALA A 198 8.22 -18.06 -7.52
C ALA A 198 9.30 -18.93 -8.20
N ARG A 199 8.98 -19.56 -9.33
CA ARG A 199 9.90 -20.40 -10.10
C ARG A 199 10.96 -19.61 -10.88
N SER A 200 10.75 -18.30 -11.10
CA SER A 200 11.71 -17.48 -11.85
C SER A 200 12.97 -17.12 -11.06
N TYR A 201 13.00 -17.39 -9.75
CA TYR A 201 14.12 -17.08 -8.88
C TYR A 201 15.12 -18.23 -8.81
N ASP A 202 16.40 -17.91 -9.02
CA ASP A 202 17.53 -18.83 -8.81
C ASP A 202 18.20 -18.53 -7.46
N PHE A 203 17.96 -19.39 -6.47
CA PHE A 203 18.55 -19.24 -5.14
C PHE A 203 19.98 -19.81 -5.01
N SER A 204 20.59 -20.27 -6.11
CA SER A 204 22.03 -20.56 -6.15
C SER A 204 22.87 -19.28 -6.21
N ASP A 205 22.29 -18.17 -6.65
CA ASP A 205 22.90 -16.83 -6.62
C ASP A 205 22.91 -16.27 -5.19
N PRO A 206 24.09 -15.94 -4.62
CA PRO A 206 24.20 -15.32 -3.30
C PRO A 206 23.46 -13.98 -3.17
N GLU A 207 23.29 -13.21 -4.25
CA GLU A 207 22.56 -11.94 -4.19
C GLU A 207 21.07 -12.16 -3.92
N ARG A 208 20.49 -13.28 -4.37
CA ARG A 208 19.10 -13.68 -4.10
C ARG A 208 18.84 -14.10 -2.65
N THR A 209 19.89 -14.25 -1.85
CA THR A 209 19.79 -14.56 -0.41
C THR A 209 20.61 -13.60 0.46
N ARG A 210 20.95 -12.43 -0.08
CA ARG A 210 21.85 -11.44 0.52
C ARG A 210 21.45 -10.99 1.92
N TYR A 211 20.15 -10.92 2.20
CA TYR A 211 19.62 -10.42 3.47
C TYR A 211 18.94 -11.52 4.30
N TYR A 212 18.75 -11.21 5.58
CA TYR A 212 17.87 -11.96 6.49
C TYR A 212 17.12 -10.97 7.40
N TRP A 213 15.97 -11.41 7.90
CA TRP A 213 15.10 -10.64 8.78
C TRP A 213 15.11 -11.24 10.18
N PHE A 214 15.11 -10.40 11.22
CA PHE A 214 15.19 -10.83 12.62
C PHE A 214 14.60 -9.77 13.56
N SER A 215 14.30 -10.12 14.81
CA SER A 215 13.94 -9.14 15.84
C SER A 215 15.19 -8.68 16.60
N SER A 216 15.36 -7.38 16.80
CA SER A 216 16.46 -6.89 17.63
C SER A 216 16.17 -7.16 19.11
N ALA A 217 17.20 -7.54 19.89
CA ALA A 217 17.04 -7.76 21.33
C ALA A 217 16.77 -6.47 22.12
N ALA A 218 17.10 -5.30 21.57
CA ALA A 218 16.97 -4.02 22.26
C ALA A 218 15.55 -3.45 22.22
N ASN A 219 14.87 -3.59 21.07
CA ASN A 219 13.59 -2.92 20.83
C ASN A 219 12.48 -3.87 20.35
N GLU A 220 12.76 -5.17 20.20
CA GLU A 220 11.84 -6.20 19.66
C GLU A 220 11.28 -5.91 18.25
N GLU A 221 11.76 -4.86 17.59
CA GLU A 221 11.35 -4.48 16.24
C GLU A 221 12.03 -5.36 15.18
N PRO A 222 11.30 -5.69 14.10
CA PRO A 222 11.90 -6.32 12.94
C PRO A 222 13.01 -5.48 12.31
N ARG A 223 14.12 -6.15 11.99
CA ARG A 223 15.32 -5.60 11.35
C ARG A 223 15.73 -6.48 10.18
N ARG A 224 16.49 -5.89 9.26
CA ARG A 224 17.09 -6.56 8.11
C ARG A 224 18.60 -6.33 8.14
N ALA A 225 19.39 -7.38 7.92
CA ALA A 225 20.84 -7.29 7.86
C ALA A 225 21.42 -8.23 6.80
N ARG A 226 22.67 -7.99 6.39
CA ARG A 226 23.35 -8.85 5.43
C ARG A 226 23.59 -10.23 6.04
N ARG A 227 23.25 -11.28 5.30
CA ARG A 227 23.38 -12.67 5.74
C ARG A 227 24.81 -13.04 6.14
N ILE A 228 25.82 -12.46 5.48
CA ILE A 228 27.24 -12.68 5.80
C ILE A 228 27.64 -12.22 7.21
N THR A 229 26.89 -11.29 7.80
CA THR A 229 27.15 -10.77 9.16
C THR A 229 26.24 -11.41 10.20
N ARG A 230 25.52 -12.49 9.84
CA ARG A 230 24.53 -13.12 10.73
C ARG A 230 25.24 -13.84 11.89
N PRO A 231 24.97 -13.47 13.15
CA PRO A 231 25.46 -14.23 14.29
C PRO A 231 24.93 -15.66 14.29
N VAL A 232 25.74 -16.59 14.78
CA VAL A 232 25.31 -17.99 14.96
C VAL A 232 24.17 -18.02 15.98
N GLY A 233 23.11 -18.77 15.67
CA GLY A 233 21.93 -18.91 16.54
C GLY A 233 20.89 -17.80 16.41
N THR A 234 21.08 -16.79 15.54
CA THR A 234 20.04 -15.79 15.28
C THR A 234 18.82 -16.42 14.60
N ALA A 235 17.66 -16.32 15.27
CA ALA A 235 16.38 -16.71 14.71
C ALA A 235 15.96 -15.75 13.58
N GLU A 236 15.71 -16.31 12.41
CA GLU A 236 15.20 -15.55 11.26
C GLU A 236 13.67 -15.49 11.29
N HIS A 237 13.10 -14.35 10.88
CA HIS A 237 11.68 -14.28 10.57
C HIS A 237 11.40 -15.14 9.34
N CYS A 238 10.21 -15.76 9.29
CA CYS A 238 9.77 -16.57 8.16
C CYS A 238 9.27 -15.70 6.99
N THR A 239 10.11 -14.79 6.51
CA THR A 239 9.81 -13.87 5.40
C THR A 239 10.37 -14.33 4.06
N ASP A 240 11.17 -15.40 4.03
CA ASP A 240 11.76 -16.01 2.82
C ASP A 240 10.76 -16.91 2.07
N ILE A 241 9.52 -16.44 1.90
CA ILE A 241 8.39 -17.20 1.33
C ILE A 241 8.74 -17.80 -0.03
N VAL A 242 9.18 -16.96 -0.97
CA VAL A 242 9.52 -17.36 -2.34
C VAL A 242 10.60 -18.44 -2.37
N ARG A 243 11.62 -18.35 -1.50
CA ARG A 243 12.69 -19.35 -1.39
C ARG A 243 12.15 -20.70 -0.93
N ARG A 244 11.29 -20.69 0.08
CA ARG A 244 10.70 -21.91 0.63
C ARG A 244 9.72 -22.56 -0.34
N VAL A 245 8.92 -21.75 -1.04
CA VAL A 245 7.99 -22.24 -2.07
C VAL A 245 8.74 -22.81 -3.27
N ASN A 246 9.83 -22.18 -3.69
CA ASN A 246 10.70 -22.68 -4.77
C ASN A 246 11.33 -24.03 -4.41
N ALA A 247 11.86 -24.16 -3.18
CA ALA A 247 12.40 -25.43 -2.68
C ALA A 247 11.32 -26.52 -2.54
N LEU A 248 10.13 -26.16 -2.04
CA LEU A 248 8.97 -27.05 -1.98
C LEU A 248 8.61 -27.57 -3.37
N ALA A 249 8.48 -26.68 -4.36
CA ALA A 249 8.13 -27.07 -5.72
C ALA A 249 9.14 -28.08 -6.30
N THR A 250 10.44 -27.84 -6.10
CA THR A 250 11.53 -28.71 -6.59
C THR A 250 11.44 -30.13 -6.00
N ASP A 251 11.27 -30.26 -4.69
CA ASP A 251 11.19 -31.57 -4.04
C ASP A 251 9.86 -32.27 -4.34
N LEU A 252 8.77 -31.50 -4.41
CA LEU A 252 7.44 -32.03 -4.72
C LEU A 252 7.39 -32.59 -6.14
N GLU A 253 8.07 -31.98 -7.11
CA GLU A 253 8.22 -32.49 -8.49
C GLU A 253 8.81 -33.91 -8.52
N ARG A 254 9.78 -34.19 -7.64
CA ARG A 254 10.49 -35.49 -7.54
C ARG A 254 9.74 -36.52 -6.70
N PHE A 255 8.68 -36.11 -6.00
CA PHE A 255 7.88 -37.00 -5.15
C PHE A 255 6.66 -37.57 -5.91
N PRO A 256 6.24 -38.82 -5.64
CA PRO A 256 5.09 -39.42 -6.32
C PRO A 256 3.80 -38.61 -6.12
N ALA A 257 3.21 -38.15 -7.22
CA ALA A 257 2.11 -37.19 -7.18
C ALA A 257 0.82 -37.74 -6.54
N SER A 258 0.63 -39.06 -6.55
CA SER A 258 -0.53 -39.76 -5.96
C SER A 258 -0.43 -40.02 -4.45
N ARG A 259 0.67 -39.61 -3.81
CA ARG A 259 0.87 -39.76 -2.35
C ARG A 259 0.29 -38.54 -1.62
N SER A 260 -0.02 -38.74 -0.35
CA SER A 260 -0.53 -37.68 0.52
C SER A 260 0.56 -36.67 0.88
N LEU A 261 0.14 -35.45 1.23
CA LEU A 261 1.03 -34.42 1.74
C LEU A 261 1.65 -34.82 3.09
N ALA A 262 0.95 -35.62 3.89
CA ALA A 262 1.51 -36.24 5.10
C ALA A 262 2.76 -37.09 4.81
N GLU A 263 2.66 -37.99 3.81
CA GLU A 263 3.80 -38.83 3.40
C GLU A 263 4.96 -37.99 2.84
N PHE A 264 4.66 -36.96 2.06
CA PHE A 264 5.68 -36.02 1.60
C PHE A 264 6.38 -35.31 2.75
N LEU A 265 5.63 -34.79 3.74
CA LEU A 265 6.20 -34.08 4.88
C LEU A 265 6.95 -34.97 5.87
N LEU A 266 6.65 -36.27 5.92
CA LEU A 266 7.48 -37.24 6.65
C LEU A 266 8.86 -37.40 5.98
N ALA A 267 8.91 -37.40 4.65
CA ALA A 267 10.16 -37.46 3.89
C ALA A 267 10.90 -36.11 3.83
N HIS A 268 10.17 -34.99 3.81
CA HIS A 268 10.70 -33.62 3.67
C HIS A 268 10.12 -32.66 4.74
N PRO A 269 10.45 -32.84 6.04
CA PRO A 269 9.80 -32.11 7.13
C PRO A 269 10.02 -30.58 7.09
N GLY A 270 11.09 -30.11 6.45
CA GLY A 270 11.38 -28.68 6.30
C GLY A 270 10.34 -27.89 5.49
N HIS A 271 9.48 -28.59 4.73
CA HIS A 271 8.49 -27.96 3.86
C HIS A 271 7.14 -27.68 4.52
N ARG A 272 6.93 -28.09 5.78
CA ARG A 272 5.62 -27.96 6.46
C ARG A 272 5.06 -26.54 6.39
N PHE A 273 5.91 -25.53 6.64
CA PHE A 273 5.49 -24.13 6.58
C PHE A 273 5.03 -23.71 5.17
N ALA A 274 5.83 -24.01 4.14
CA ALA A 274 5.51 -23.63 2.77
C ALA A 274 4.26 -24.37 2.26
N ALA A 275 4.14 -25.66 2.56
CA ALA A 275 2.98 -26.45 2.18
C ALA A 275 1.69 -25.93 2.84
N ALA A 276 1.75 -25.61 4.14
CA ALA A 276 0.63 -24.99 4.84
C ALA A 276 0.26 -23.64 4.26
N ARG A 277 1.25 -22.77 4.00
CA ARG A 277 1.00 -21.46 3.39
C ARG A 277 0.31 -21.60 2.03
N VAL A 278 0.87 -22.38 1.12
CA VAL A 278 0.31 -22.58 -0.23
C VAL A 278 -1.13 -23.07 -0.17
N GLN A 279 -1.45 -23.99 0.75
CA GLN A 279 -2.82 -24.47 0.92
C GLN A 279 -3.74 -23.39 1.49
N GLN A 280 -3.30 -22.69 2.55
CA GLN A 280 -4.13 -21.74 3.30
C GLN A 280 -4.37 -20.44 2.56
N THR A 281 -3.45 -20.03 1.68
CA THR A 281 -3.60 -18.81 0.87
C THR A 281 -4.36 -19.04 -0.44
N ARG A 282 -4.71 -20.29 -0.76
CA ARG A 282 -5.46 -20.64 -1.98
C ARG A 282 -6.68 -19.74 -2.27
N PRO A 283 -7.49 -19.31 -1.28
CA PRO A 283 -8.67 -18.48 -1.54
C PRO A 283 -8.37 -16.99 -1.84
N TYR A 284 -7.15 -16.52 -1.56
CA TYR A 284 -6.77 -15.12 -1.66
C TYR A 284 -6.22 -14.81 -3.06
N VAL A 285 -6.74 -13.76 -3.69
CA VAL A 285 -6.32 -13.32 -5.03
C VAL A 285 -5.05 -12.47 -4.93
N TYR A 286 -4.95 -11.66 -3.88
CA TYR A 286 -3.82 -10.78 -3.61
C TYR A 286 -3.08 -11.17 -2.31
N GLY A 287 -3.17 -12.43 -1.88
CA GLY A 287 -2.62 -12.87 -0.59
C GLY A 287 -1.08 -12.99 -0.53
N GLU A 288 -0.37 -12.67 -1.61
CA GLU A 288 1.08 -12.78 -1.69
C GLU A 288 1.74 -11.51 -2.22
N LEU A 289 2.82 -11.09 -1.57
CA LEU A 289 3.74 -10.11 -2.15
C LEU A 289 4.66 -10.86 -3.12
N HIS A 290 4.52 -10.57 -4.42
CA HIS A 290 5.34 -11.17 -5.47
C HIS A 290 6.73 -10.51 -5.52
N ASP A 291 7.55 -10.76 -4.51
CA ASP A 291 8.92 -10.26 -4.42
C ASP A 291 9.78 -11.18 -3.51
N ASN A 292 11.10 -11.03 -3.59
CA ASN A 292 12.06 -11.75 -2.78
C ASN A 292 12.60 -10.87 -1.65
N LEU A 293 12.04 -10.97 -0.46
CA LEU A 293 12.39 -10.08 0.66
C LEU A 293 13.82 -10.22 1.18
N ILE A 294 14.51 -11.30 0.82
CA ILE A 294 15.91 -11.55 1.19
C ILE A 294 16.89 -11.21 0.05
N ASP A 295 16.39 -10.67 -1.05
CA ASP A 295 17.17 -10.25 -2.21
C ASP A 295 17.98 -8.97 -1.94
N GLY A 296 19.12 -8.85 -2.62
CA GLY A 296 19.92 -7.65 -2.67
C GLY A 296 19.21 -6.43 -3.24
N GLU A 297 18.27 -6.64 -4.16
CA GLU A 297 17.52 -5.59 -4.86
C GLU A 297 16.18 -5.24 -4.18
N PHE A 298 15.75 -6.03 -3.19
CA PHE A 298 14.50 -5.79 -2.49
C PHE A 298 14.52 -4.43 -1.78
N LEU A 299 13.51 -3.60 -2.08
CA LEU A 299 13.31 -2.28 -1.49
C LEU A 299 12.16 -2.31 -0.47
N PRO A 300 12.45 -2.38 0.85
CA PRO A 300 11.43 -2.36 1.91
C PRO A 300 10.50 -1.15 1.84
N LEU A 301 11.02 -0.01 1.38
CA LEU A 301 10.22 1.21 1.23
C LEU A 301 8.98 1.00 0.36
N SER A 302 9.02 0.12 -0.64
CA SER A 302 7.86 -0.15 -1.51
C SER A 302 6.72 -0.79 -0.71
N THR A 303 7.03 -1.82 0.09
CA THR A 303 6.05 -2.49 0.95
C THR A 303 5.57 -1.57 2.08
N GLN A 304 6.48 -0.79 2.68
CA GLN A 304 6.10 0.20 3.69
C GLN A 304 5.15 1.25 3.10
N ARG A 305 5.46 1.79 1.92
CA ARG A 305 4.64 2.80 1.24
C ARG A 305 3.25 2.24 0.91
N PHE A 306 3.15 1.00 0.44
CA PHE A 306 1.87 0.33 0.21
C PHE A 306 1.02 0.33 1.49
N GLN A 307 1.54 -0.21 2.59
CA GLN A 307 0.79 -0.31 3.85
C GLN A 307 0.40 1.05 4.43
N LEU A 308 1.33 2.03 4.43
CA LEU A 308 1.06 3.37 4.94
C LEU A 308 0.06 4.13 4.07
N ALA A 309 0.07 3.93 2.76
CA ALA A 309 -0.92 4.52 1.88
C ALA A 309 -2.32 3.95 2.17
N THR A 310 -2.44 2.66 2.49
CA THR A 310 -3.70 2.05 2.96
C THR A 310 -4.21 2.70 4.24
N TYR A 311 -3.32 3.21 5.10
CA TYR A 311 -3.69 3.94 6.32
C TYR A 311 -3.99 5.43 6.09
N GLY A 312 -4.00 5.89 4.84
CA GLY A 312 -4.26 7.30 4.49
C GLY A 312 -3.06 8.23 4.73
N MET A 313 -1.84 7.70 4.87
CA MET A 313 -0.65 8.53 5.05
C MET A 313 -0.17 9.12 3.71
N ASN A 314 0.41 10.32 3.77
CA ASN A 314 0.93 11.05 2.61
C ASN A 314 2.33 11.62 2.88
N ASN A 315 2.85 12.43 1.94
CA ASN A 315 4.16 13.11 2.03
C ASN A 315 5.34 12.15 2.33
N PHE A 316 5.41 11.05 1.58
CA PHE A 316 6.45 10.04 1.69
C PHE A 316 7.85 10.62 1.42
N SER A 317 8.67 10.70 2.48
CA SER A 317 10.04 11.20 2.40
C SER A 317 11.02 10.16 2.96
N PRO A 318 11.62 9.30 2.10
CA PRO A 318 12.63 8.35 2.54
C PRO A 318 13.85 9.05 3.15
N GLN A 319 14.40 8.43 4.19
CA GLN A 319 15.66 8.85 4.82
C GLN A 319 16.78 7.83 4.61
N SER A 320 16.42 6.57 4.34
CA SER A 320 17.28 5.49 3.86
C SER A 320 16.42 4.48 3.09
N THR A 321 16.98 3.35 2.65
CA THR A 321 16.22 2.25 2.04
C THR A 321 15.32 1.48 3.02
N ASP A 322 15.43 1.77 4.32
CA ASP A 322 14.77 1.02 5.40
C ASP A 322 13.93 1.93 6.31
N TRP A 323 13.99 3.26 6.09
CA TRP A 323 13.39 4.27 6.96
C TRP A 323 12.64 5.34 6.16
N LEU A 324 11.36 5.52 6.49
CA LEU A 324 10.43 6.36 5.75
C LEU A 324 9.71 7.34 6.68
N ARG A 325 9.71 8.63 6.33
CA ARG A 325 8.88 9.65 6.97
C ARG A 325 7.60 9.84 6.18
N VAL A 326 6.51 10.09 6.90
CA VAL A 326 5.17 10.28 6.36
C VAL A 326 4.42 11.29 7.20
N THR A 327 3.29 11.76 6.68
CA THR A 327 2.37 12.64 7.39
C THR A 327 0.99 12.00 7.44
N LEU A 328 0.35 12.03 8.61
CA LEU A 328 -1.01 11.56 8.84
C LEU A 328 -1.96 12.73 8.97
N PHE A 329 -3.23 12.54 8.60
CA PHE A 329 -4.33 13.47 8.87
C PHE A 329 -4.12 14.91 8.37
N SER A 330 -3.22 15.12 7.39
CA SER A 330 -3.09 16.41 6.72
C SER A 330 -4.31 16.60 5.83
N GLY A 331 -5.06 17.68 6.06
CA GLY A 331 -6.34 17.97 5.41
C GLY A 331 -7.56 17.46 6.16
N ALA A 332 -7.40 16.48 7.05
CA ALA A 332 -8.53 15.78 7.66
C ALA A 332 -9.37 16.70 8.58
N PRO A 333 -10.69 16.43 8.71
CA PRO A 333 -11.53 17.09 9.70
C PRO A 333 -10.99 16.97 11.13
N ARG A 334 -11.17 18.02 11.93
CA ARG A 334 -10.81 18.01 13.36
C ARG A 334 -11.93 17.37 14.19
N ALA A 335 -11.60 16.97 15.42
CA ALA A 335 -12.59 16.43 16.35
C ALA A 335 -13.78 17.39 16.58
N MET A 336 -13.56 18.71 16.51
CA MET A 336 -14.65 19.69 16.60
C MET A 336 -15.54 19.69 15.36
N ASP A 337 -14.97 19.50 14.16
CA ASP A 337 -15.73 19.44 12.91
C ASP A 337 -16.66 18.22 12.94
N ILE A 338 -16.14 17.06 13.37
CA ILE A 338 -16.91 15.81 13.55
C ILE A 338 -18.02 16.00 14.58
N ASN A 339 -17.71 16.58 15.75
CA ASN A 339 -18.72 16.81 16.80
C ASN A 339 -19.80 17.80 16.36
N ALA A 340 -19.49 18.71 15.44
CA ALA A 340 -20.43 19.66 14.88
C ALA A 340 -21.21 19.11 13.67
N GLY A 341 -20.83 17.94 13.13
CA GLY A 341 -21.38 17.40 11.89
C GLY A 341 -21.01 18.23 10.65
N THR A 342 -19.85 18.88 10.69
CA THR A 342 -19.30 19.68 9.58
C THR A 342 -18.00 19.08 9.04
N ASP A 343 -17.79 17.79 9.26
CA ASP A 343 -16.68 17.00 8.75
C ASP A 343 -16.86 16.70 7.26
N GLU A 344 -16.32 17.58 6.42
CA GLU A 344 -16.26 17.36 4.98
C GLU A 344 -15.21 16.30 4.65
N ASP A 345 -15.62 15.23 3.96
CA ASP A 345 -14.73 14.22 3.39
C ASP A 345 -14.17 14.68 2.03
N ASP A 346 -13.52 15.85 2.01
CA ASP A 346 -12.84 16.40 0.82
C ASP A 346 -11.41 16.84 1.16
N TRP A 347 -10.61 15.89 1.65
CA TRP A 347 -9.26 16.15 2.14
C TRP A 347 -8.16 15.49 1.31
N LEU A 348 -8.50 14.90 0.16
CA LEU A 348 -7.53 14.38 -0.80
C LEU A 348 -6.68 15.53 -1.40
N PHE A 349 -5.36 15.36 -1.38
CA PHE A 349 -4.36 16.32 -1.86
C PHE A 349 -4.50 17.72 -1.22
N PRO A 350 -4.35 17.84 0.12
CA PRO A 350 -4.54 19.10 0.82
C PRO A 350 -3.51 20.14 0.34
N THR A 351 -3.96 21.36 0.07
CA THR A 351 -3.11 22.45 -0.42
C THR A 351 -2.98 23.54 0.63
N ALA A 352 -1.85 24.21 0.67
CA ALA A 352 -1.57 25.26 1.64
C ALA A 352 -2.68 26.33 1.59
N PRO A 353 -3.22 26.74 2.76
CA PRO A 353 -4.12 27.88 2.82
C PRO A 353 -3.45 29.11 2.23
N LYS A 354 -4.20 29.86 1.41
CA LYS A 354 -3.76 31.19 1.00
C LYS A 354 -4.00 32.13 2.18
N GLU A 355 -3.01 32.94 2.54
CA GLU A 355 -3.25 34.06 3.43
C GLU A 355 -4.35 34.93 2.80
N GLN A 356 -5.46 35.11 3.50
CA GLN A 356 -6.47 36.08 3.09
C GLN A 356 -5.87 37.47 3.26
N GLY A 357 -5.28 37.99 2.18
CA GLY A 357 -4.76 39.36 2.09
C GLY A 357 -3.26 39.47 1.93
N GLN A 358 -2.77 39.25 0.70
CA GLN A 358 -1.75 40.08 0.05
C GLN A 358 -2.08 40.24 -1.43
#